data_AF-A0A6J4J4R2-F1
#
_entry.id   AF-A0A6J4J4R2-F1
#
_cell.length_a   1.000
_cell.length_b   1.000
_cell.length_c   1.000
_cell.angle_alpha   90.00
_cell.angle_beta   90.00
_cell.angle_gamma   90.00
#
_symmetry.space_group_name_H-M   'P 1'
#
loop_
_entity.id
_entity.type
_entity.pdbx_description
1 polymer ?
#
loop_
_entity_poly.entity_id
_entity_poly.type
_entity_poly.pdbx_seq_one_letter_code
_entity_poly.pdbx_strand_id
1 'polypeptide(L)' 'MEQFTPQQLAFLDAHRAGRLATTDRLGQPHVVPVCYACACVTLYIQ' A
#
# COMPACT_ATOMS: atom_id res chain seq x y z
N MET A 1 3.76 16.31 2.95
CA MET A 1 3.90 14.92 2.52
C MET A 1 4.43 14.16 3.72
N GLU A 2 3.54 13.48 4.44
CA GLU A 2 3.90 12.82 5.70
C GLU A 2 4.77 11.60 5.39
N GLN A 3 5.96 11.56 5.99
CA GLN A 3 6.89 10.44 5.85
C GLN A 3 6.50 9.35 6.84
N PHE A 4 6.66 8.08 6.43
CA PHE A 4 6.43 6.95 7.34
C PHE A 4 7.39 7.01 8.53
N THR A 5 6.88 6.73 9.73
CA THR A 5 7.72 6.55 10.91
C THR A 5 8.56 5.27 10.77
N PRO A 6 9.67 5.13 11.51
CA PRO A 6 10.46 3.90 11.51
C PRO A 6 9.63 2.65 11.84
N GLN A 7 8.65 2.77 12.74
CA GLN A 7 7.75 1.68 13.09
C GLN A 7 6.84 1.29 11.91
N GLN A 8 6.33 2.28 11.16
CA GLN A 8 5.51 2.03 9.97
C GLN A 8 6.32 1.37 8.85
N LEU A 9 7.57 1.81 8.64
CA LEU A 9 8.48 1.18 7.67
C LEU A 9 8.79 -0.26 8.05
N ALA A 10 9.09 -0.54 9.32
CA ALA A 10 9.32 -1.91 9.80
C ALA A 10 8.07 -2.80 9.61
N PHE A 11 6.88 -2.25 9.83
CA PHE A 11 5.63 -2.98 9.56
C PHE A 11 5.46 -3.33 8.07
N LEU A 12 5.68 -2.36 7.18
CA LEU A 12 5.59 -2.55 5.72
C LEU A 12 6.67 -3.53 5.21
N ASP A 13 7.84 -3.56 5.85
CA ASP A 13 8.91 -4.50 5.50
C ASP A 13 8.56 -5.94 5.88
N ALA A 14 7.99 -6.12 7.07
CA ALA A 14 7.55 -7.42 7.58
C ALA A 14 6.29 -7.98 6.88
N HIS A 15 5.44 -7.11 6.30
CA HIS A 15 4.18 -7.50 5.66
C HIS A 15 4.18 -7.07 4.20
N ARG A 16 4.44 -8.00 3.26
CA ARG A 16 4.49 -7.70 1.81
C ARG A 16 3.15 -7.80 1.08
N ALA A 17 2.05 -7.83 1.83
CA ALA A 17 0.70 -7.93 1.29
C ALA A 17 -0.24 -6.95 2.01
N GLY A 18 -1.16 -6.35 1.26
CA GLY A 18 -2.10 -5.35 1.75
C GLY A 18 -3.42 -5.37 0.99
N ARG A 19 -4.34 -4.48 1.35
CA ARG A 19 -5.61 -4.30 0.63
C ARG A 19 -5.59 -2.94 -0.05
N LEU A 20 -5.65 -2.94 -1.39
CA LEU A 20 -5.71 -1.72 -2.18
C LEU A 20 -7.16 -1.34 -2.42
N ALA A 21 -7.55 -0.16 -1.94
CA ALA A 21 -8.83 0.46 -2.27
C ALA A 21 -8.67 1.32 -3.52
N THR A 22 -9.48 1.05 -4.55
CA THR A 22 -9.58 1.84 -5.77
C THR A 22 -11.04 2.17 -6.04
N THR A 23 -11.30 3.15 -6.90
CA THR A 23 -12.63 3.38 -7.46
C THR A 23 -12.58 3.18 -8.97
N ASP A 24 -13.64 2.61 -9.53
CA ASP A 24 -13.80 2.57 -10.98
C ASP A 24 -14.17 3.95 -11.55
N ARG A 25 -14.45 4.00 -12.85
CA ARG A 25 -14.86 5.24 -13.54
C ARG A 25 -16.22 5.79 -13.07
N LEU A 26 -17.07 4.96 -12.48
CA LEU A 26 -18.38 5.36 -11.94
C LEU A 26 -18.32 5.72 -10.44
N GLY A 27 -17.14 5.61 -9.81
CA GLY A 27 -16.95 5.89 -8.40
C GLY A 27 -17.26 4.71 -7.48
N GLN A 28 -17.48 3.51 -8.03
CA GLN A 28 -17.76 2.33 -7.21
C GLN A 28 -16.48 1.87 -6.52
N PRO A 29 -16.48 1.70 -5.18
CA PRO A 29 -15.30 1.29 -4.45
C PRO A 29 -15.01 -0.21 -4.64
N HIS A 30 -13.73 -0.51 -4.85
CA HIS A 30 -13.20 -1.86 -4.99
C HIS A 30 -12.01 -2.04 -4.04
N VAL A 31 -12.02 -3.11 -3.25
CA VAL A 31 -10.92 -3.44 -2.33
C VAL A 31 -10.39 -4.81 -2.69
N VAL A 32 -9.13 -4.87 -3.13
CA VAL A 32 -8.50 -6.13 -3.58
C VAL A 32 -7.21 -6.40 -2.79
N PRO A 33 -6.92 -7.67 -2.46
CA PRO A 33 -5.62 -8.02 -1.90
C PRO A 33 -4.53 -7.83 -2.96
N VAL A 34 -3.42 -7.21 -2.59
CA VAL A 34 -2.27 -6.99 -3.47
C VAL A 34 -0.96 -7.32 -2.76
N CYS A 35 0.01 -7.83 -3.51
CA CYS A 35 1.40 -7.87 -3.08
C CYS A 35 2.05 -6.52 -3.37
N TYR A 36 2.95 -6.07 -2.49
CA TYR A 36 3.67 -4.82 -2.69
C TYR A 36 5.11 -4.88 -2.20
N ALA A 37 5.94 -4.00 -2.77
CA ALA A 37 7.28 -3.68 -2.30
C ALA A 37 7.33 -2.23 -1.81
N CYS A 38 8.07 -1.97 -0.73
CA CYS A 38 8.30 -0.63 -0.22
C CYS A 38 9.75 -0.24 -0.47
N ALA A 39 9.99 0.86 -1.19
CA ALA A 39 11.32 1.44 -1.36
C ALA A 39 11.30 2.89 -0.85
N CYS A 40 11.96 3.14 0.28
CA CYS A 40 11.97 4.42 0.97
C CYS A 40 10.55 4.90 1.33
N VAL A 41 9.96 5.80 0.53
CA VAL A 41 8.60 6.35 0.74
C VAL A 41 7.62 5.94 -0.35
N THR A 42 8.00 5.02 -1.24
CA THR A 42 7.18 4.59 -2.38
C THR A 42 6.78 3.13 -2.26
N LEU A 43 5.48 2.86 -2.44
CA LEU A 43 4.94 1.51 -2.53
C LEU A 43 4.73 1.14 -4.00
N TYR A 44 5.26 0.00 -4.39
CA TYR A 44 5.09 -0.61 -5.72
C TYR A 44 4.19 -1.81 -5.59
N ILE A 45 3.20 -1.92 -6.46
CA ILE A 45 2.20 -2.99 -6.44
C ILE A 45 2.48 -3.92 -7.63
N GLN A 46 2.49 -5.24 -7.38
CA GLN A 46 2.66 -6.26 -8.41
C GLN A 46 1.33 -6.66 -9.05
#